data_AF-U1PP91-F1
#
_entry.id   AF-U1PP91-F1
#
_cell.length_a   1.000
_cell.length_b   1.000
_cell.length_c   1.000
_cell.angle_alpha   90.00
_cell.angle_beta   90.00
_cell.angle_gamma   90.00
#
_symmetry.space_group_name_H-M   'P 1'
#
loop_
_entity.id
_entity.type
_entity.pdbx_description
1 polymer ?
#
loop_
_entity_poly.entity_id
_entity_poly.type
_entity_poly.pdbx_seq_one_letter_code
_entity_poly.pdbx_strand_id
1 'polypeptide(L)'
;MASTPRHRAAAGVAALCLVAGGLVALRRLPEQATRALVLGHADPAVHTLWTTHFVHASRLHATTNALGLLVAALPGLAVAHRHDRVQQYWTAVVGVGVIVPFPLSVTTLLWYRHLTSVRVSSSLGASGLVGGLAGVTLVIATA
;
A
#
# COMPACT_ATOMS: atom_id res chain seq x y z
N MET A 1 -12.13 29.64 -8.51
CA MET A 1 -12.19 29.04 -9.87
C MET A 1 -12.22 27.53 -9.74
N ALA A 2 -13.26 26.85 -10.21
CA ALA A 2 -13.33 25.39 -10.16
C ALA A 2 -12.36 24.80 -11.21
N SER A 3 -11.45 23.93 -10.77
CA SER A 3 -10.56 23.17 -11.67
C SER A 3 -11.39 22.32 -12.65
N THR A 4 -11.05 22.32 -13.94
CA THR A 4 -11.75 21.49 -14.93
C THR A 4 -11.62 19.99 -14.61
N PRO A 5 -12.59 19.13 -15.01
CA PRO A 5 -12.57 17.69 -14.73
C PRO A 5 -11.27 16.98 -15.16
N ARG A 6 -10.66 17.43 -16.26
CA ARG A 6 -9.39 16.90 -16.78
C ARG A 6 -8.23 17.15 -15.81
N HIS A 7 -8.15 18.33 -15.20
CA HIS A 7 -7.10 18.63 -14.22
C HIS A 7 -7.21 17.76 -12.96
N ARG A 8 -8.45 17.47 -12.51
CA ARG A 8 -8.69 16.60 -11.36
C ARG A 8 -8.26 15.16 -11.64
N ALA A 9 -8.59 14.63 -12.82
CA ALA A 9 -8.16 13.30 -13.23
C ALA A 9 -6.63 13.19 -13.34
N ALA A 10 -5.99 14.17 -14.00
CA ALA A 10 -4.54 14.21 -14.12
C ALA A 10 -3.85 14.29 -12.75
N ALA A 11 -4.36 15.11 -11.83
CA ALA A 11 -3.84 15.21 -10.46
C ALA A 11 -3.98 13.88 -9.69
N GLY A 12 -5.11 13.17 -9.85
CA GLY A 12 -5.31 11.86 -9.23
C GLY A 12 -4.33 10.80 -9.74
N VAL A 13 -4.11 10.75 -11.06
CA VAL A 13 -3.10 9.86 -11.67
C VAL A 13 -1.71 10.23 -11.17
N ALA A 14 -1.36 11.52 -11.16
CA ALA A 14 -0.07 11.99 -10.66
C ALA A 14 0.15 11.59 -9.20
N ALA A 15 -0.86 11.73 -8.34
CA ALA A 15 -0.79 11.31 -6.94
C ALA A 15 -0.50 9.80 -6.80
N LEU A 16 -1.19 8.95 -7.56
CA LEU A 16 -0.92 7.50 -7.56
C LEU A 16 0.49 7.17 -8.06
N CYS A 17 0.93 7.83 -9.12
CA CYS A 17 2.30 7.70 -9.64
C CYS A 17 3.35 8.14 -8.62
N LEU A 18 3.09 9.21 -7.86
CA LEU A 18 3.98 9.69 -6.80
C LEU A 18 4.07 8.68 -5.66
N VAL A 19 2.96 8.07 -5.25
CA VAL A 19 2.97 7.00 -4.23
C VAL A 19 3.76 5.79 -4.73
N ALA A 20 3.49 5.31 -5.94
CA ALA A 20 4.22 4.20 -6.55
C ALA A 20 5.73 4.50 -6.69
N GLY A 21 6.08 5.71 -7.14
CA GLY A 21 7.45 6.19 -7.21
C GLY A 21 8.12 6.28 -5.85
N GLY A 22 7.39 6.71 -4.81
CA GLY A 22 7.84 6.74 -3.43
C GLY A 22 8.21 5.36 -2.90
N LEU A 23 7.38 4.33 -3.15
CA LEU A 23 7.69 2.94 -2.78
C LEU A 23 9.00 2.44 -3.41
N VAL A 24 9.24 2.78 -4.68
CA VAL A 24 10.50 2.43 -5.38
C VAL A 24 11.66 3.24 -4.82
N ALA A 25 11.47 4.53 -4.53
CA ALA A 25 12.50 5.41 -4.01
C ALA A 25 12.98 4.98 -2.61
N LEU A 26 12.08 4.49 -1.76
CA LEU A 26 12.42 3.99 -0.42
C LEU A 26 13.39 2.81 -0.43
N ARG A 27 13.55 2.10 -1.55
CA ARG A 27 14.60 1.07 -1.70
C ARG A 27 16.01 1.64 -1.60
N ARG A 28 16.19 2.95 -1.82
CA ARG A 28 17.48 3.63 -1.73
C ARG A 28 17.89 3.94 -0.28
N LEU A 29 17.04 3.65 0.70
CA LEU A 29 17.41 3.79 2.10
C LEU A 29 18.63 2.90 2.44
N PRO A 30 19.55 3.38 3.29
CA PRO A 30 20.62 2.54 3.83
C PRO A 30 20.05 1.31 4.53
N GLU A 31 20.84 0.23 4.57
CA GLU A 31 20.42 -1.02 5.21
C GLU A 31 20.04 -0.84 6.68
N GLN A 32 20.75 0.02 7.41
CA GLN A 32 20.43 0.34 8.80
C GLN A 32 19.06 1.02 8.94
N ALA A 33 18.74 1.98 8.07
CA ALA A 33 17.43 2.63 8.05
C ALA A 33 16.32 1.65 7.66
N THR A 34 16.60 0.75 6.71
CA THR A 34 15.64 -0.29 6.31
C THR A 34 15.33 -1.21 7.48
N ARG A 35 16.35 -1.71 8.20
CA ARG A 35 16.17 -2.58 9.36
C ARG A 35 15.34 -1.94 10.47
N ALA A 36 15.46 -0.62 10.68
CA ALA A 36 14.67 0.10 11.67
C ALA A 36 13.17 0.21 11.32
N LEU A 37 12.79 -0.01 10.07
CA LEU A 37 11.41 0.12 9.56
C LEU A 37 10.72 -1.23 9.30
N VAL A 38 11.49 -2.32 9.27
CA VAL A 38 10.99 -3.68 9.02
C VAL A 38 10.41 -4.28 10.30
N LEU A 39 9.27 -4.97 10.15
CA LEU A 39 8.67 -5.74 11.24
C LEU A 39 9.44 -7.04 11.48
N GLY A 40 10.15 -7.10 12.60
CA GLY A 40 10.73 -8.34 13.13
C GLY A 40 9.73 -9.10 14.00
N HIS A 41 9.61 -10.42 13.83
CA HIS A 41 8.63 -11.21 14.60
C HIS A 41 9.10 -11.57 16.01
N ALA A 42 10.41 -11.57 16.27
CA ALA A 42 10.97 -11.87 17.59
C ALA A 42 10.80 -10.70 18.56
N ASP A 43 11.07 -9.47 18.07
CA ASP A 43 11.03 -8.23 18.84
C ASP A 43 10.40 -7.11 18.00
N PRO A 44 9.05 -7.07 17.90
CA PRO A 44 8.35 -6.11 17.07
C PRO A 44 8.27 -4.74 17.75
N ALA A 45 8.74 -3.69 17.07
CA ALA A 45 8.48 -2.31 17.49
C ALA A 45 7.16 -1.79 16.92
N VAL A 46 6.41 -0.99 17.68
CA VAL A 46 5.05 -0.55 17.32
C VAL A 46 5.01 0.18 15.97
N HIS A 47 5.98 1.06 15.69
CA HIS A 47 6.03 1.79 14.43
C HIS A 47 6.22 0.86 13.21
N THR A 48 6.89 -0.28 13.40
CA THR A 48 7.12 -1.26 12.32
C THR A 48 5.85 -1.98 11.88
N LEU A 49 4.78 -1.96 12.69
CA LEU A 49 3.45 -2.44 12.27
C LEU A 49 2.88 -1.64 11.10
N TRP A 50 3.35 -0.40 10.93
CA TRP A 50 2.93 0.45 9.83
C TRP A 50 4.04 0.62 8.79
N THR A 51 5.27 0.91 9.21
CA THR A 51 6.36 1.25 8.27
C THR A 51 6.81 0.09 7.41
N THR A 52 6.60 -1.15 7.85
CA THR A 52 7.11 -2.32 7.14
C THR A 52 6.50 -2.49 5.74
N HIS A 53 5.32 -1.94 5.52
CA HIS A 53 4.60 -2.00 4.25
C HIS A 53 5.22 -1.12 3.16
N PHE A 54 6.14 -0.21 3.51
CA PHE A 54 6.73 0.75 2.56
C PHE A 54 8.18 0.41 2.18
N VAL A 55 8.82 -0.53 2.89
CA VAL A 55 10.20 -0.96 2.63
C VAL A 55 10.23 -2.32 1.93
N HIS A 56 11.25 -2.54 1.10
CA HIS A 56 11.33 -3.68 0.19
C HIS A 56 12.73 -4.30 0.16
N ALA A 57 12.80 -5.64 0.16
CA ALA A 57 14.06 -6.39 0.17
C ALA A 57 14.85 -6.24 -1.14
N SER A 58 14.15 -6.17 -2.28
CA SER A 58 14.77 -6.11 -3.60
C SER A 58 14.10 -5.07 -4.49
N ARG A 59 14.84 -4.63 -5.53
CA ARG A 59 14.31 -3.74 -6.56
C ARG A 59 13.12 -4.37 -7.26
N LEU A 60 13.20 -5.67 -7.57
CA LEU A 60 12.10 -6.40 -8.20
C LEU A 60 10.85 -6.37 -7.31
N HIS A 61 10.98 -6.66 -6.01
CA HIS A 61 9.86 -6.63 -5.08
C HIS A 61 9.20 -5.23 -4.99
N ALA A 62 10.01 -4.17 -4.90
CA ALA A 62 9.52 -2.78 -4.91
C ALA A 62 8.79 -2.43 -6.21
N THR A 63 9.38 -2.75 -7.36
CA THR A 63 8.79 -2.47 -8.67
C THR A 63 7.50 -3.25 -8.88
N THR A 64 7.44 -4.54 -8.50
CA THR A 64 6.22 -5.36 -8.61
C THR A 64 5.08 -4.80 -7.76
N ASN A 65 5.36 -4.36 -6.52
CA ASN A 65 4.32 -3.74 -5.69
C ASN A 65 3.90 -2.36 -6.21
N ALA A 66 4.83 -1.55 -6.73
CA ALA A 66 4.51 -0.27 -7.34
C ALA A 66 3.61 -0.42 -8.59
N LEU A 67 3.94 -1.37 -9.47
CA LEU A 67 3.10 -1.70 -10.63
C LEU A 67 1.75 -2.27 -10.19
N GLY A 68 1.75 -3.18 -9.21
CA GLY A 68 0.52 -3.74 -8.64
C GLY A 68 -0.40 -2.65 -8.07
N LEU A 69 0.16 -1.67 -7.37
CA LEU A 69 -0.59 -0.52 -6.84
C LEU A 69 -1.24 0.28 -7.97
N LEU A 70 -0.51 0.58 -9.04
CA LEU A 70 -1.06 1.32 -10.19
C LEU A 70 -2.14 0.52 -10.92
N VAL A 71 -1.91 -0.76 -11.15
CA VAL A 71 -2.89 -1.67 -11.79
C VAL A 71 -4.14 -1.79 -10.94
N ALA A 72 -4.03 -1.85 -9.62
CA ALA A 72 -5.17 -1.90 -8.71
C ALA A 72 -5.91 -0.57 -8.66
N ALA A 73 -5.20 0.56 -8.53
CA ALA A 73 -5.79 1.86 -8.21
C ALA A 73 -6.35 2.62 -9.44
N LEU A 74 -5.64 2.62 -10.57
CA LEU A 74 -6.02 3.44 -11.73
C LEU A 74 -7.40 3.07 -12.32
N PRO A 75 -7.77 1.78 -12.46
CA PRO A 75 -9.11 1.42 -12.92
C PRO A 75 -10.19 1.92 -11.95
N GLY A 76 -9.98 1.79 -10.63
CA GLY A 76 -10.91 2.27 -9.61
C GLY A 76 -11.11 3.79 -9.67
N LEU A 77 -10.03 4.55 -9.87
CA LEU A 77 -10.11 5.99 -10.07
C LEU A 77 -10.89 6.36 -11.34
N ALA A 78 -10.66 5.65 -12.44
CA ALA A 78 -11.39 5.88 -13.69
C ALA A 78 -12.89 5.61 -13.55
N VAL A 79 -13.27 4.53 -12.88
CA VAL A 79 -14.67 4.22 -12.54
C VAL A 79 -15.25 5.30 -11.61
N ALA A 80 -14.53 5.68 -10.57
CA ALA A 80 -14.97 6.72 -9.64
C ALA A 80 -15.25 8.07 -10.34
N HIS A 81 -14.45 8.42 -11.35
CA HIS A 81 -14.72 9.60 -12.18
C HIS A 81 -16.00 9.45 -13.03
N ARG A 82 -16.25 8.27 -13.59
CA ARG A 82 -17.46 8.02 -14.41
C ARG A 82 -18.75 8.09 -13.60
N HIS A 83 -18.69 7.71 -12.32
CA HIS A 83 -19.85 7.67 -11.43
C HIS A 83 -19.91 8.85 -10.44
N ASP A 84 -19.05 9.86 -10.59
CA ASP A 84 -18.94 11.02 -9.68
C ASP A 84 -18.71 10.64 -8.20
N ARG A 85 -17.95 9.56 -7.96
CA ARG A 85 -17.62 9.00 -6.63
C ARG A 85 -16.15 9.18 -6.25
N VAL A 86 -15.48 10.16 -6.84
CA VAL A 86 -14.03 10.39 -6.66
C VAL A 86 -13.66 10.60 -5.18
N GLN A 87 -14.50 11.32 -4.42
CA GLN A 87 -14.27 11.51 -2.99
C GLN A 87 -14.33 10.20 -2.21
N GLN A 88 -15.33 9.35 -2.48
CA GLN A 88 -15.46 8.04 -1.84
C GLN A 88 -14.27 7.13 -2.16
N TYR A 89 -13.82 7.13 -3.41
CA TYR A 89 -12.62 6.41 -3.84
C TYR A 89 -11.38 6.84 -3.04
N TRP A 90 -11.12 8.15 -2.94
CA TRP A 90 -9.96 8.63 -2.20
C TRP A 90 -10.06 8.38 -0.70
N THR A 91 -11.24 8.50 -0.10
CA THR A 91 -11.46 8.11 1.30
C THR A 91 -11.11 6.63 1.51
N ALA A 92 -11.54 5.74 0.61
CA ALA A 92 -11.22 4.32 0.68
C ALA A 92 -9.72 4.04 0.48
N VAL A 93 -9.08 4.69 -0.50
CA VAL A 93 -7.63 4.56 -0.76
C VAL A 93 -6.80 5.00 0.45
N VAL A 94 -7.12 6.16 1.03
CA VAL A 94 -6.44 6.65 2.24
C VAL A 94 -6.74 5.74 3.43
N GLY A 95 -7.98 5.28 3.58
CA GLY A 95 -8.37 4.30 4.59
C GLY A 95 -7.54 3.02 4.49
N VAL A 96 -7.36 2.47 3.28
CA VAL A 96 -6.47 1.33 3.06
C VAL A 96 -5.04 1.67 3.45
N GLY A 97 -4.49 2.79 3.00
CA GLY A 97 -3.08 3.15 3.30
C GLY A 97 -2.79 3.41 4.79
N VAL A 98 -3.79 3.88 5.56
CA VAL A 98 -3.61 4.26 6.97
C VAL A 98 -4.03 3.14 7.92
N ILE A 99 -5.18 2.52 7.67
CA ILE A 99 -5.82 1.59 8.62
C ILE A 99 -5.34 0.16 8.39
N VAL A 100 -5.31 -0.32 7.14
CA VAL A 100 -5.03 -1.73 6.80
C VAL A 100 -3.61 -2.22 7.20
N PRO A 101 -2.55 -1.40 7.22
CA PRO A 101 -1.23 -1.84 7.70
C PRO A 101 -1.25 -2.54 9.06
N PHE A 102 -1.96 -1.98 10.04
CA PHE A 102 -2.00 -2.50 11.41
C PHE A 102 -2.61 -3.90 11.52
N PRO A 103 -3.86 -4.17 11.09
CA PRO A 103 -4.45 -5.50 11.18
C PRO A 103 -3.68 -6.52 10.33
N LEU A 104 -3.10 -6.12 9.19
CA LEU A 104 -2.23 -7.01 8.41
C LEU A 104 -1.00 -7.41 9.23
N SER A 105 -0.27 -6.45 9.78
CA SER A 105 0.94 -6.72 10.56
C SER A 105 0.66 -7.51 11.84
N VAL A 106 -0.45 -7.22 12.54
CA VAL A 106 -0.89 -8.01 13.71
C VAL A 106 -1.19 -9.44 13.29
N THR A 107 -1.92 -9.64 12.19
CA THR A 107 -2.23 -10.99 11.70
C THR A 107 -0.96 -11.75 11.34
N THR A 108 -0.02 -11.10 10.64
CA THR A 108 1.27 -11.69 10.29
C THR A 108 2.10 -12.05 11.54
N LEU A 109 2.10 -11.18 12.55
CA LEU A 109 2.77 -11.42 13.83
C LEU A 109 2.17 -12.63 14.56
N LEU A 110 0.85 -12.67 14.70
CA LEU A 110 0.15 -13.79 15.33
C LEU A 110 0.39 -15.09 14.59
N TRP A 111 0.34 -15.05 13.25
CA TRP A 111 0.57 -16.21 12.41
C TRP A 111 1.96 -16.81 12.64
N TYR A 112 3.03 -16.02 12.48
CA TYR A 112 4.40 -16.50 12.56
C TYR A 112 4.93 -16.71 13.98
N ARG A 113 4.32 -16.11 15.01
CA ARG A 113 4.71 -16.37 16.41
C ARG A 113 3.93 -17.51 17.06
N HIS A 114 2.67 -17.72 16.69
CA HIS A 114 1.76 -18.56 17.48
C HIS A 114 1.04 -19.64 16.69
N LEU A 115 0.84 -19.50 15.38
CA LEU A 115 -0.05 -20.39 14.63
C LEU A 115 0.67 -21.33 13.64
N THR A 116 1.91 -21.06 13.29
CA THR A 116 2.67 -21.87 12.32
C THR A 116 4.02 -22.34 12.88
N SER A 117 4.50 -23.47 12.39
CA SER A 117 5.86 -23.97 12.65
C SER A 117 6.92 -23.33 11.75
N VAL A 118 6.49 -22.61 10.69
CA VAL A 118 7.38 -21.93 9.76
C VAL A 118 8.01 -20.71 10.41
N ARG A 119 9.35 -20.66 10.43
CA ARG A 119 10.10 -19.53 11.00
C ARG A 119 10.41 -18.50 9.94
N VAL A 120 9.75 -17.34 10.03
CA VAL A 120 10.06 -16.15 9.25
C VAL A 120 10.59 -15.08 10.19
N SER A 121 11.79 -14.57 9.94
CA SER A 121 12.42 -13.58 10.82
C SER A 121 11.73 -12.21 10.77
N SER A 122 11.27 -11.81 9.59
CA SER A 122 10.68 -10.50 9.36
C SER A 122 9.73 -10.49 8.16
N SER A 123 8.80 -9.55 8.14
CA SER A 123 7.89 -9.30 7.01
C SER A 123 7.98 -7.85 6.56
N LEU A 124 7.93 -7.61 5.26
CA LEU A 124 8.05 -6.29 4.63
C LEU A 124 7.45 -6.28 3.21
N GLY A 125 7.07 -5.09 2.74
CA GLY A 125 6.54 -4.86 1.40
C GLY A 125 5.05 -4.53 1.38
N ALA A 126 4.60 -3.92 0.27
CA ALA A 126 3.26 -3.34 0.15
C ALA A 126 2.18 -4.30 -0.39
N SER A 127 2.45 -5.59 -0.54
CA SER A 127 1.54 -6.50 -1.28
C SER A 127 0.15 -6.61 -0.66
N GLY A 128 0.05 -6.54 0.68
CA GLY A 128 -1.26 -6.48 1.35
C GLY A 128 -2.04 -5.20 1.05
N LEU A 129 -1.36 -4.07 0.88
CA LEU A 129 -1.98 -2.81 0.46
C LEU A 129 -2.43 -2.86 -1.01
N VAL A 130 -1.64 -3.51 -1.88
CA VAL A 130 -2.04 -3.76 -3.27
C VAL A 130 -3.34 -4.58 -3.31
N GLY A 131 -3.43 -5.64 -2.51
CA GLY A 131 -4.65 -6.44 -2.38
C GLY A 131 -5.83 -5.62 -1.85
N GLY A 132 -5.62 -4.79 -0.83
CA GLY A 132 -6.64 -3.88 -0.30
C GLY A 132 -7.17 -2.90 -1.34
N LEU A 133 -6.28 -2.30 -2.15
CA LEU A 133 -6.67 -1.39 -3.23
C LEU A 133 -7.41 -2.11 -4.36
N ALA A 134 -7.03 -3.35 -4.68
CA ALA A 134 -7.77 -4.17 -5.64
C ALA A 134 -9.20 -4.43 -5.15
N GLY A 135 -9.38 -4.68 -3.84
CA GLY A 135 -10.69 -4.76 -3.21
C GLY A 135 -11.51 -3.48 -3.31
N VAL A 136 -10.90 -2.30 -3.06
CA VAL A 136 -11.56 -1.00 -3.23
C VAL A 136 -12.05 -0.80 -4.67
N THR A 137 -11.21 -1.12 -5.64
CA THR A 137 -11.56 -1.01 -7.06
C THR A 137 -12.73 -1.92 -7.42
N LEU A 138 -12.75 -3.16 -6.91
CA LEU A 138 -13.88 -4.06 -7.12
C LEU A 138 -15.18 -3.47 -6.53
N VAL A 139 -15.15 -3.01 -5.28
CA VAL A 139 -16.32 -2.41 -4.62
C VAL A 139 -16.86 -1.21 -5.40
N ILE A 140 -15.98 -0.30 -5.84
CA ILE A 140 -16.40 0.87 -6.62
C ILE A 140 -16.90 0.51 -8.01
N ALA A 141 -16.40 -0.57 -8.62
CA ALA A 141 -16.90 -1.05 -9.90
C ALA A 141 -18.27 -1.71 -9.83
N THR A 142 -18.68 -2.21 -8.66
CA THR A 142 -19.95 -2.94 -8.48
C THR A 142 -21.04 -2.19 -7.73
N ALA A 143 -20.70 -1.09 -7.05
CA ALA A 143 -21.65 -0.25 -6.30
C ALA A 143 -22.35 0.78 -7.20
#